data_AF-A0A9N8HTB8-F1
#
_entry.id   AF-A0A9N8HTB8-F1
#
_cell.length_a   1.000
_cell.length_b   1.000
_cell.length_c   1.000
_cell.angle_alpha   90.00
_cell.angle_beta   90.00
_cell.angle_gamma   90.00
#
_symmetry.space_group_name_H-M   'P 1'
#
loop_
_entity.id
_entity.type
_entity.pdbx_description
1 polymer ?
#
loop_
_entity_poly.entity_id
_entity_poly.type
_entity_poly.pdbx_seq_one_letter_code
_entity_poly.pdbx_strand_id
1 'polypeptide(L)'
;MFGGPLSSLYYKGLFPCCQKEEDKNAREALQQINQVGERIIWHRQPRKISVENVKKAAFSFFGKKKEAQEEEDNNNPLIKAKFQLVDNSDGIPEIRVGKRGVNKSTQDDDDDDDWEFGGFEDEEAPAKKKKPKRNDNNLQIDISLKRIHTVVPVDQDLIQLNILEDNGQKTKEWIKFSVDGQQEQQGARNMFVHNLQVLMEWDKVRRNNCGELEYNETSAASSLRARAQKAAHFARREIEMKQTKKSREERKAKYVQESGGLKYTALAMARNASASS
;
A
#
# COMPACT_ATOMS: atom_id res chain seq x y z
N MET A 1 17.48 -16.44 -0.88
CA MET A 1 17.59 -14.99 -1.14
C MET A 1 16.81 -14.28 -0.03
N PHE A 2 17.48 -13.79 1.02
CA PHE A 2 16.82 -13.02 2.07
C PHE A 2 16.94 -11.55 1.69
N GLY A 3 15.87 -10.97 1.14
CA GLY A 3 15.95 -9.60 0.66
C GLY A 3 14.76 -9.15 -0.18
N GLY A 4 13.53 -9.24 0.35
CA GLY A 4 12.39 -8.63 -0.31
C GLY A 4 12.50 -7.10 -0.44
N PRO A 5 11.64 -6.45 -1.23
CA PRO A 5 11.71 -5.04 -1.55
C PRO A 5 11.46 -4.15 -0.34
N LEU A 6 10.59 -4.55 0.61
CA LEU A 6 10.47 -3.81 1.87
C LEU A 6 11.76 -3.97 2.69
N SER A 7 12.35 -5.17 2.75
CA SER A 7 13.65 -5.35 3.41
C SER A 7 14.74 -4.46 2.79
N SER A 8 14.69 -4.21 1.47
CA SER A 8 15.61 -3.28 0.79
C SER A 8 15.46 -1.83 1.27
N LEU A 9 14.25 -1.40 1.66
CA LEU A 9 14.03 -0.09 2.27
C LEU A 9 14.75 0.01 3.61
N TYR A 10 14.78 -1.07 4.40
CA TYR A 10 15.51 -1.10 5.68
C TYR A 10 17.03 -1.07 5.46
N TYR A 11 17.56 -1.90 4.56
CA TYR A 11 19.01 -2.01 4.32
C TYR A 11 19.62 -0.77 3.67
N LYS A 12 18.91 -0.09 2.76
CA LYS A 12 19.38 1.20 2.22
C LYS A 12 19.50 2.29 3.28
N GLY A 13 18.93 2.08 4.48
CA GLY A 13 19.03 2.92 5.67
C GLY A 13 20.45 3.26 6.11
N LEU A 14 21.41 2.38 5.84
CA LEU A 14 22.79 2.50 6.33
C LEU A 14 23.60 3.63 5.69
N PHE A 15 23.16 4.18 4.54
CA PHE A 15 23.81 5.32 3.89
C PHE A 15 22.80 6.43 3.54
N PRO A 16 22.59 7.41 4.44
CA PRO A 16 21.59 8.47 4.27
C PRO A 16 21.79 9.33 3.01
N CYS A 17 23.03 9.50 2.56
CA CYS A 17 23.39 10.37 1.43
C CYS A 17 23.10 9.79 0.04
N CYS A 18 22.85 8.48 -0.08
CA CYS A 18 22.59 7.83 -1.37
C CYS A 18 21.12 7.42 -1.56
N GLN A 19 20.25 7.77 -0.62
CA GLN A 19 18.84 7.46 -0.72
C GLN A 19 18.12 8.41 -1.67
N LYS A 20 17.36 7.83 -2.59
CA LYS A 20 16.36 8.59 -3.33
C LYS A 20 15.31 9.09 -2.35
N GLU A 21 14.85 10.32 -2.52
CA GLU A 21 13.80 10.92 -1.68
C GLU A 21 12.53 10.05 -1.65
N GLU A 22 12.19 9.41 -2.77
CA GLU A 22 11.10 8.44 -2.89
C GLU A 22 11.24 7.24 -1.92
N ASP A 23 12.45 6.70 -1.77
CA ASP A 23 12.72 5.57 -0.86
C ASP A 23 12.61 6.00 0.61
N LYS A 24 12.95 7.27 0.92
CA LYS A 24 12.82 7.84 2.27
C LYS A 24 11.34 7.98 2.65
N ASN A 25 10.54 8.57 1.77
CA ASN A 25 9.10 8.76 1.99
C ASN A 25 8.38 7.41 2.13
N ALA A 26 8.74 6.42 1.30
CA ALA A 26 8.20 5.07 1.40
C ALA A 26 8.54 4.40 2.74
N ARG A 27 9.76 4.60 3.26
CA ARG A 27 10.16 4.05 4.57
C ARG A 27 9.37 4.68 5.72
N GLU A 28 9.23 6.01 5.72
CA GLU A 28 8.44 6.73 6.73
C GLU A 28 6.98 6.28 6.70
N ALA A 29 6.39 6.17 5.51
CA ALA A 29 5.04 5.66 5.31
C ALA A 29 4.87 4.22 5.84
N LEU A 30 5.83 3.34 5.56
CA LEU A 30 5.82 1.95 6.05
C LEU A 30 5.82 1.88 7.58
N GLN A 31 6.68 2.66 8.24
CA GLN A 31 6.76 2.71 9.69
C GLN A 31 5.45 3.20 10.30
N GLN A 32 4.90 4.30 9.77
CA GLN A 32 3.64 4.87 10.26
C GLN A 32 2.46 3.91 10.04
N ILE A 33 2.37 3.25 8.89
CA ILE A 33 1.29 2.27 8.65
C ILE A 33 1.40 1.09 9.60
N ASN A 34 2.58 0.54 9.85
CA ASN A 34 2.72 -0.59 10.76
C ASN A 34 2.39 -0.20 12.21
N GLN A 35 2.66 1.06 12.61
CA GLN A 35 2.29 1.57 13.92
C GLN A 35 0.76 1.76 14.06
N VAL A 36 0.11 2.34 13.05
CA VAL A 36 -1.34 2.55 13.02
C VAL A 36 -2.09 1.23 12.79
N GLY A 37 -1.49 0.31 12.04
CA GLY A 37 -2.03 -0.98 11.65
C GLY A 37 -2.35 -1.91 12.82
N GLU A 38 -1.82 -1.65 14.02
CA GLU A 38 -2.16 -2.39 15.23
C GLU A 38 -3.56 -2.08 15.78
N ARG A 39 -4.17 -1.00 15.29
CA ARG A 39 -5.43 -0.43 15.77
C ARG A 39 -6.53 -0.54 14.72
N ILE A 40 -6.54 -1.56 13.88
CA ILE A 40 -7.56 -1.68 12.83
C ILE A 40 -8.76 -2.50 13.33
N ILE A 41 -9.95 -2.00 13.06
CA ILE A 41 -11.21 -2.73 13.24
C ILE A 41 -11.68 -3.17 11.86
N TRP A 42 -11.80 -4.48 11.69
CA TRP A 42 -12.21 -5.05 10.43
C TRP A 42 -13.73 -5.18 10.37
N HIS A 43 -14.33 -4.48 9.41
CA HIS A 43 -15.74 -4.61 9.06
C HIS A 43 -15.87 -5.74 8.05
N ARG A 44 -16.21 -6.93 8.55
CA ARG A 44 -16.50 -8.05 7.66
C ARG A 44 -17.81 -7.72 6.96
N GLN A 45 -17.78 -7.52 5.63
CA GLN A 45 -19.03 -7.51 4.88
C GLN A 45 -19.80 -8.77 5.28
N PRO A 46 -21.11 -8.67 5.62
CA PRO A 46 -21.90 -9.85 5.83
C PRO A 46 -21.74 -10.67 4.55
N ARG A 47 -21.12 -11.86 4.67
CA ARG A 47 -21.16 -12.79 3.55
C ARG A 47 -22.65 -12.93 3.28
N LYS A 48 -23.10 -12.53 2.09
CA LYS A 48 -24.39 -12.98 1.58
C LYS A 48 -24.23 -14.49 1.48
N ILE A 49 -24.44 -15.19 2.59
CA ILE A 49 -24.64 -16.62 2.60
C ILE A 49 -25.82 -16.76 1.66
N SER A 50 -25.56 -17.27 0.46
CA SER A 50 -26.62 -17.50 -0.51
C SER A 50 -27.69 -18.27 0.24
N VAL A 51 -28.82 -17.58 0.47
CA VAL A 51 -29.95 -18.11 1.24
C VAL A 51 -30.49 -19.36 0.52
N GLU A 52 -30.08 -19.64 -0.71
CA GLU A 52 -30.41 -20.87 -1.44
C GLU A 52 -29.81 -22.12 -0.80
N ASN A 53 -28.61 -22.05 -0.20
CA ASN A 53 -28.01 -23.22 0.47
C ASN A 53 -28.60 -23.46 1.86
N VAL A 54 -29.00 -22.39 2.57
CA VAL A 54 -29.73 -22.51 3.83
C VAL A 54 -31.18 -22.97 3.59
N LYS A 55 -31.83 -22.48 2.53
CA LYS A 55 -33.14 -23.00 2.09
C LYS A 55 -33.06 -24.49 1.75
N LYS A 56 -32.04 -24.96 1.02
CA LYS A 56 -31.86 -26.40 0.76
C LYS A 56 -31.62 -27.24 2.03
N ALA A 57 -31.01 -26.68 3.07
CA ALA A 57 -30.81 -27.35 4.36
C ALA A 57 -32.02 -27.23 5.30
N ALA A 58 -32.83 -26.17 5.18
CA ALA A 58 -34.00 -25.91 6.02
C ALA A 58 -35.31 -26.50 5.44
N PHE A 59 -35.39 -26.77 4.14
CA PHE A 59 -36.55 -27.41 3.52
C PHE A 59 -36.58 -28.94 3.65
N SER A 60 -35.59 -29.56 4.29
CA SER A 60 -35.58 -31.01 4.57
C SER A 60 -36.15 -31.37 5.94
N PHE A 61 -36.49 -30.41 6.80
CA PHE A 61 -37.11 -30.67 8.11
C PHE A 61 -38.30 -29.74 8.36
N PHE A 62 -39.50 -30.27 8.10
CA PHE A 62 -40.78 -29.87 8.70
C PHE A 62 -41.41 -28.53 8.30
N GLY A 63 -42.54 -28.65 7.59
CA GLY A 63 -43.54 -27.59 7.48
C GLY A 63 -44.04 -27.09 8.83
N LYS A 64 -43.98 -25.77 8.99
CA LYS A 64 -44.98 -24.94 9.68
C LYS A 64 -44.69 -23.50 9.27
N LYS A 65 -45.66 -22.85 8.63
CA LYS A 65 -45.65 -21.41 8.33
C LYS A 65 -45.45 -20.65 9.64
N LYS A 66 -44.30 -20.01 9.80
CA LYS A 66 -44.11 -18.90 10.72
C LYS A 66 -43.55 -17.75 9.89
N GLU A 67 -44.26 -16.63 9.88
CA GLU A 67 -43.84 -15.40 9.23
C GLU A 67 -42.49 -14.98 9.83
N ALA A 68 -41.47 -14.97 8.99
CA ALA A 68 -40.13 -14.53 9.36
C ALA A 68 -40.11 -13.01 9.32
N GLN A 69 -40.16 -12.40 10.51
CA GLN A 69 -39.76 -11.03 10.71
C GLN A 69 -38.26 -10.94 10.42
N GLU A 70 -37.86 -10.09 9.46
CA GLU A 70 -36.46 -9.75 9.20
C GLU A 70 -35.94 -8.96 10.40
N GLU A 71 -35.40 -9.65 11.40
CA GLU A 71 -34.52 -9.03 12.37
C GLU A 71 -33.22 -8.66 11.65
N GLU A 72 -32.95 -7.37 11.53
CA GLU A 72 -31.66 -6.82 11.14
C GLU A 72 -30.59 -7.34 12.12
N ASP A 73 -29.84 -8.35 11.69
CA ASP A 73 -28.65 -8.86 12.38
C ASP A 73 -27.55 -7.77 12.45
N ASN A 74 -27.73 -6.81 13.36
CA ASN A 74 -26.73 -5.82 13.76
C ASN A 74 -25.60 -6.41 14.63
N ASN A 75 -25.58 -7.74 14.82
CA ASN A 75 -24.61 -8.44 15.66
C ASN A 75 -23.43 -9.01 14.85
N ASN A 76 -22.89 -8.26 13.89
CA ASN A 76 -21.62 -8.64 13.27
C ASN A 76 -20.51 -8.11 14.19
N PRO A 77 -19.85 -8.96 15.01
CA PRO A 77 -18.92 -8.47 16.02
C PRO A 77 -17.76 -7.76 15.32
N LEU A 78 -17.49 -6.52 15.73
CA LEU A 78 -16.32 -5.76 15.28
C LEU A 78 -15.07 -6.56 15.65
N ILE A 79 -14.36 -7.08 14.65
CA ILE A 79 -13.17 -7.89 14.85
C ILE A 79 -11.97 -6.94 14.92
N LYS A 80 -11.33 -6.85 16.10
CA LYS A 80 -10.02 -6.22 16.22
C LYS A 80 -9.01 -7.00 15.37
N ALA A 81 -8.41 -6.32 14.43
CA ALA A 81 -7.46 -6.88 13.47
C ALA A 81 -6.11 -6.17 13.58
N LYS A 82 -5.06 -6.88 13.17
CA LYS A 82 -3.72 -6.33 12.98
C LYS A 82 -3.45 -6.28 11.49
N PHE A 83 -3.10 -5.11 10.99
CA PHE A 83 -2.66 -4.86 9.63
C PHE A 83 -1.14 -4.69 9.64
N GLN A 84 -0.45 -5.47 8.82
CA GLN A 84 0.99 -5.39 8.66
C GLN A 84 1.36 -5.47 7.19
N LEU A 85 2.34 -4.66 6.77
CA LEU A 85 3.00 -4.82 5.48
C LEU A 85 4.27 -5.64 5.66
N VAL A 86 4.37 -6.75 4.94
CA VAL A 86 5.56 -7.62 4.94
C VAL A 86 5.88 -8.10 3.54
N ASP A 87 7.11 -8.57 3.34
CA ASP A 87 7.48 -9.25 2.11
C ASP A 87 7.04 -10.72 2.19
N ASN A 88 6.42 -11.23 1.12
CA ASN A 88 6.13 -12.67 0.99
C ASN A 88 7.43 -13.47 0.74
N SER A 89 7.31 -14.80 0.63
CA SER A 89 8.47 -15.69 0.33
C SER A 89 9.20 -15.34 -0.96
N ASP A 90 8.49 -14.72 -1.90
CA ASP A 90 9.00 -14.34 -3.23
C ASP A 90 9.57 -12.91 -3.24
N GLY A 91 9.56 -12.21 -2.10
CA GLY A 91 9.94 -10.80 -2.05
C GLY A 91 8.94 -9.90 -2.76
N ILE A 92 7.64 -10.16 -2.63
CA ILE A 92 6.58 -9.27 -3.10
C ILE A 92 5.93 -8.65 -1.86
N PRO A 93 5.77 -7.32 -1.81
CA PRO A 93 5.15 -6.68 -0.66
C PRO A 93 3.67 -7.07 -0.60
N GLU A 94 3.24 -7.55 0.56
CA GLU A 94 1.86 -7.95 0.84
C GLU A 94 1.35 -7.33 2.14
N ILE A 95 0.07 -6.98 2.13
CA ILE A 95 -0.71 -6.64 3.31
C ILE A 95 -1.16 -7.95 3.95
N ARG A 96 -0.82 -8.15 5.21
CA ARG A 96 -1.37 -9.20 6.06
C ARG A 96 -2.35 -8.58 7.04
N VAL A 97 -3.59 -9.05 7.00
CA VAL A 97 -4.63 -8.71 7.96
C VAL A 97 -4.95 -9.95 8.79
N GLY A 98 -4.48 -9.97 10.03
CA GLY A 98 -4.75 -11.06 10.97
C GLY A 98 -5.74 -10.63 12.06
N LYS A 99 -6.47 -11.59 12.64
CA LYS A 99 -7.15 -11.33 13.92
C LYS A 99 -6.11 -10.91 14.95
N ARG A 100 -6.36 -9.81 15.66
CA ARG A 100 -5.56 -9.48 16.83
C ARG A 100 -5.91 -10.56 17.85
N GLY A 101 -4.98 -11.49 18.07
CA GLY A 101 -5.08 -12.38 19.21
C GLY A 101 -5.29 -11.48 20.41
N VAL A 102 -6.41 -11.67 21.11
CA VAL A 102 -6.49 -11.20 22.48
C VAL A 102 -5.41 -12.04 23.14
N ASN A 103 -4.19 -11.51 23.20
CA ASN A 103 -3.19 -12.06 24.09
C ASN A 103 -3.92 -12.03 25.41
N LYS A 104 -4.38 -13.19 25.89
CA LYS A 104 -4.62 -13.36 27.31
C LYS A 104 -3.32 -12.88 27.90
N SER A 105 -3.36 -11.71 28.54
CA SER A 105 -2.33 -11.34 29.48
C SER A 105 -2.16 -12.58 30.31
N THR A 106 -1.03 -13.28 30.12
CA THR A 106 -0.51 -14.17 31.13
C THR A 106 -0.32 -13.23 32.31
N GLN A 107 -1.34 -13.21 33.15
CA GLN A 107 -1.24 -12.67 34.48
C GLN A 107 -0.28 -13.68 35.11
N ASP A 108 0.96 -13.23 35.26
CA ASP A 108 1.94 -13.88 36.13
C ASP A 108 1.36 -13.76 37.54
N ASP A 109 0.46 -14.68 37.88
CA ASP A 109 0.13 -14.99 39.26
C ASP A 109 1.31 -15.86 39.75
N ASP A 110 2.39 -15.15 40.12
CA ASP A 110 3.34 -15.60 41.11
C ASP A 110 2.56 -15.76 42.43
N ASP A 111 2.00 -16.95 42.67
CA ASP A 111 1.55 -17.38 43.99
C ASP A 111 2.16 -18.76 44.27
N ASP A 112 3.29 -18.70 44.99
CA ASP A 112 3.63 -19.45 46.19
C ASP A 112 3.28 -20.96 46.27
N ASP A 113 4.36 -21.75 46.34
CA ASP A 113 4.61 -22.82 47.32
C ASP A 113 3.40 -23.53 47.96
N ASP A 114 3.22 -24.83 47.66
CA ASP A 114 3.15 -25.79 48.75
C ASP A 114 3.47 -27.24 48.33
N TRP A 115 4.16 -27.92 49.23
CA TRP A 115 4.66 -29.28 49.13
C TRP A 115 3.54 -30.31 49.33
N GLU A 116 3.60 -31.47 48.67
CA GLU A 116 3.44 -32.72 49.44
C GLU A 116 4.11 -33.94 48.81
N PHE A 117 4.83 -34.61 49.69
CA PHE A 117 5.58 -35.84 49.58
C PHE A 117 4.63 -37.04 49.69
N GLY A 118 4.72 -38.02 48.79
CA GLY A 118 4.02 -39.29 48.95
C GLY A 118 4.15 -40.21 47.74
N GLY A 119 5.07 -41.16 47.81
CA GLY A 119 5.14 -42.27 46.86
C GLY A 119 4.01 -43.27 47.07
N PHE A 120 3.47 -43.84 45.99
CA PHE A 120 3.06 -45.24 45.93
C PHE A 120 2.74 -45.64 44.48
N GLU A 121 3.39 -46.73 44.08
CA GLU A 121 2.97 -47.84 43.21
C GLU A 121 2.33 -47.63 41.82
N ASP A 122 2.83 -48.46 40.91
CA ASP A 122 2.44 -48.67 39.52
C ASP A 122 0.96 -49.08 39.38
N GLU A 123 0.13 -48.18 38.87
CA GLU A 123 -1.17 -48.55 38.28
C GLU A 123 -1.34 -47.87 36.91
N GLU A 124 -1.52 -48.71 35.88
CA GLU A 124 -1.78 -48.35 34.49
C GLU A 124 -2.98 -47.39 34.37
N ALA A 125 -2.70 -46.10 34.23
CA ALA A 125 -3.71 -45.10 33.97
C ALA A 125 -4.23 -45.18 32.51
N PRO A 126 -5.55 -45.17 32.28
CA PRO A 126 -6.13 -45.28 30.94
C PRO A 126 -5.81 -44.05 30.10
N ALA A 127 -5.39 -44.30 28.85
CA ALA A 127 -5.01 -43.31 27.86
C ALA A 127 -6.03 -42.15 27.77
N LYS A 128 -5.70 -41.00 28.36
CA LYS A 128 -6.44 -39.74 28.23
C LYS A 128 -6.47 -39.36 26.75
N LYS A 129 -7.61 -39.62 26.08
CA LYS A 129 -7.89 -39.17 24.71
C LYS A 129 -7.76 -37.65 24.64
N LYS A 130 -6.62 -37.16 24.16
CA LYS A 130 -6.40 -35.74 23.83
C LYS A 130 -7.50 -35.33 22.86
N LYS A 131 -8.42 -34.46 23.30
CA LYS A 131 -9.40 -33.84 22.42
C LYS A 131 -8.63 -33.17 21.27
N PRO A 132 -9.05 -33.33 20.01
CA PRO A 132 -8.39 -32.69 18.89
C PRO A 132 -8.42 -31.18 19.14
N LYS A 133 -7.22 -30.60 19.24
CA LYS A 133 -7.01 -29.16 19.36
C LYS A 133 -7.68 -28.55 18.14
N ARG A 134 -8.84 -27.88 18.33
CA ARG A 134 -9.49 -27.12 17.26
C ARG A 134 -8.44 -26.14 16.74
N ASN A 135 -7.98 -26.34 15.51
CA ASN A 135 -7.27 -25.31 14.77
C ASN A 135 -8.29 -24.18 14.58
N ASP A 136 -8.29 -23.24 15.50
CA ASP A 136 -8.79 -21.90 15.24
C ASP A 136 -7.88 -21.35 14.15
N ASN A 137 -8.23 -21.68 12.90
CA ASN A 137 -7.56 -21.16 11.72
C ASN A 137 -7.57 -19.64 11.87
N ASN A 138 -6.41 -19.09 12.25
CA ASN A 138 -6.16 -17.66 12.23
C ASN A 138 -6.56 -17.20 10.84
N LEU A 139 -7.69 -16.49 10.75
CA LEU A 139 -8.20 -15.90 9.53
C LEU A 139 -7.26 -14.76 9.17
N GLN A 140 -6.13 -15.12 8.58
CA GLN A 140 -5.16 -14.21 8.02
C GLN A 140 -5.51 -14.02 6.55
N ILE A 141 -5.68 -12.77 6.15
CA ILE A 141 -5.87 -12.40 4.75
C ILE A 141 -4.58 -11.75 4.28
N ASP A 142 -4.00 -12.32 3.22
CA ASP A 142 -2.80 -11.80 2.60
C ASP A 142 -3.15 -11.21 1.22
N ILE A 143 -2.78 -9.96 0.99
CA ILE A 143 -3.08 -9.21 -0.24
C ILE A 143 -1.80 -8.58 -0.77
N SER A 144 -1.33 -9.04 -1.92
CA SER A 144 -0.18 -8.40 -2.58
C SER A 144 -0.51 -6.96 -2.98
N LEU A 145 0.41 -6.02 -2.70
CA LEU A 145 0.23 -4.59 -2.99
C LEU A 145 -0.04 -4.34 -4.48
N LYS A 146 0.54 -5.18 -5.34
CA LYS A 146 0.35 -5.13 -6.80
C LYS A 146 -1.11 -5.23 -7.25
N ARG A 147 -1.99 -5.83 -6.43
CA ARG A 147 -3.40 -6.04 -6.76
C ARG A 147 -4.28 -4.85 -6.33
N ILE A 148 -3.80 -4.03 -5.40
CA ILE A 148 -4.56 -2.90 -4.88
C ILE A 148 -4.54 -1.81 -5.95
N HIS A 149 -5.73 -1.37 -6.35
CA HIS A 149 -5.88 -0.34 -7.37
C HIS A 149 -6.05 1.04 -6.73
N THR A 150 -7.03 1.16 -5.82
CA THR A 150 -7.31 2.42 -5.14
C THR A 150 -7.67 2.19 -3.67
N VAL A 151 -7.33 3.18 -2.86
CA VAL A 151 -7.66 3.28 -1.44
C VAL A 151 -8.52 4.54 -1.31
N VAL A 152 -9.78 4.38 -0.91
CA VAL A 152 -10.75 5.47 -0.88
C VAL A 152 -11.32 5.58 0.54
N PRO A 153 -11.30 6.78 1.16
CA PRO A 153 -12.09 7.04 2.35
C PRO A 153 -13.57 7.13 1.94
N VAL A 154 -14.43 6.29 2.50
CA VAL A 154 -15.87 6.24 2.14
C VAL A 154 -16.70 7.08 3.10
N ASP A 155 -16.57 6.80 4.39
CA ASP A 155 -17.32 7.47 5.47
C ASP A 155 -16.36 8.02 6.53
N GLN A 156 -16.88 8.62 7.61
CA GLN A 156 -16.08 9.27 8.66
C GLN A 156 -14.93 8.39 9.18
N ASP A 157 -15.16 7.08 9.33
CA ASP A 157 -14.14 6.18 9.87
C ASP A 157 -13.76 5.02 8.92
N LEU A 158 -14.44 4.88 7.78
CA LEU A 158 -14.28 3.73 6.89
C LEU A 158 -13.30 4.00 5.75
N ILE A 159 -12.36 3.08 5.61
CA ILE A 159 -11.41 2.99 4.52
C ILE A 159 -11.78 1.78 3.66
N GLN A 160 -11.91 2.00 2.36
CA GLN A 160 -12.19 0.96 1.37
C GLN A 160 -10.98 0.68 0.50
N LEU A 161 -10.62 -0.60 0.39
CA LEU A 161 -9.64 -1.11 -0.57
C LEU A 161 -10.36 -1.68 -1.79
N ASN A 162 -10.03 -1.12 -2.95
CA ASN A 162 -10.47 -1.63 -4.23
C ASN A 162 -9.33 -2.41 -4.89
N ILE A 163 -9.65 -3.63 -5.32
CA ILE A 163 -8.72 -4.51 -6.00
C ILE A 163 -9.07 -4.56 -7.49
N LEU A 164 -8.05 -4.62 -8.33
CA LEU A 164 -8.21 -4.84 -9.76
C LEU A 164 -8.60 -6.30 -10.00
N GLU A 165 -9.68 -6.56 -10.74
CA GLU A 165 -9.99 -7.91 -11.22
C GLU A 165 -8.92 -8.39 -12.20
N ASP A 166 -8.79 -9.70 -12.39
CA ASP A 166 -7.79 -10.31 -13.28
C ASP A 166 -7.87 -9.77 -14.72
N ASN A 167 -9.05 -9.27 -15.11
CA ASN A 167 -9.35 -8.70 -16.41
C ASN A 167 -8.77 -7.28 -16.60
N GLY A 168 -8.25 -6.65 -15.54
CA GLY A 168 -7.65 -5.32 -15.57
C GLY A 168 -8.62 -4.14 -15.74
N GLN A 169 -9.89 -4.40 -16.07
CA GLN A 169 -10.86 -3.37 -16.46
C GLN A 169 -11.85 -2.99 -15.36
N LYS A 170 -12.06 -3.87 -14.38
CA LYS A 170 -13.03 -3.66 -13.31
C LYS A 170 -12.34 -3.61 -11.97
N THR A 171 -12.85 -2.73 -11.11
CA THR A 171 -12.45 -2.64 -9.72
C THR A 171 -13.53 -3.28 -8.88
N LYS A 172 -13.13 -4.13 -7.95
CA LYS A 172 -14.02 -4.78 -6.99
C LYS A 172 -13.70 -4.27 -5.60
N GLU A 173 -14.73 -3.86 -4.88
CA GLU A 173 -14.62 -3.60 -3.44
C GLU A 173 -14.19 -4.88 -2.73
N TRP A 174 -13.11 -4.81 -1.96
CA TRP A 174 -12.58 -6.00 -1.29
C TRP A 174 -12.69 -5.93 0.23
N ILE A 175 -12.13 -4.90 0.85
CA ILE A 175 -12.16 -4.74 2.32
C ILE A 175 -12.62 -3.34 2.68
N LYS A 176 -13.50 -3.28 3.68
CA LYS A 176 -13.78 -2.10 4.49
C LYS A 176 -13.21 -2.30 5.88
N PHE A 177 -12.46 -1.33 6.37
CA PHE A 177 -11.97 -1.32 7.74
C PHE A 177 -11.98 0.09 8.31
N SER A 178 -11.98 0.21 9.62
CA SER A 178 -11.84 1.49 10.32
C SER A 178 -10.59 1.47 11.20
N VAL A 179 -10.05 2.65 11.45
CA VAL A 179 -8.92 2.84 12.38
C VAL A 179 -9.50 3.20 13.74
N ASP A 180 -9.18 2.41 14.76
CA ASP A 180 -9.58 2.60 16.15
C ASP A 180 -8.81 3.79 16.76
N GLY A 181 -9.51 4.89 16.98
CA GLY A 181 -9.02 6.08 17.68
C GLY A 181 -10.21 6.86 18.22
N GLN A 182 -10.13 7.54 19.36
CA GLN A 182 -11.33 8.07 20.04
C GLN A 182 -11.62 9.57 19.85
N GLN A 183 -10.84 10.35 19.09
CA GLN A 183 -11.18 11.77 18.82
C GLN A 183 -10.40 12.45 17.68
N GLU A 184 -9.20 11.96 17.32
CA GLU A 184 -8.42 12.45 16.15
C GLU A 184 -8.56 11.56 14.90
N GLN A 185 -9.70 10.86 14.80
CA GLN A 185 -9.92 9.78 13.81
C GLN A 185 -9.69 10.21 12.37
N GLN A 186 -10.14 11.43 11.99
CA GLN A 186 -10.00 11.91 10.61
C GLN A 186 -8.55 12.13 10.21
N GLY A 187 -7.70 12.63 11.11
CA GLY A 187 -6.27 12.84 10.86
C GLY A 187 -5.54 11.52 10.66
N ALA A 188 -5.71 10.58 11.60
CA ALA A 188 -5.09 9.26 11.54
C ALA A 188 -5.55 8.47 10.30
N ARG A 189 -6.84 8.53 9.96
CA ARG A 189 -7.40 7.90 8.76
C ARG A 189 -6.79 8.47 7.49
N ASN A 190 -6.78 9.80 7.34
CA ASN A 190 -6.25 10.44 6.14
C ASN A 190 -4.74 10.18 5.99
N MET A 191 -4.00 10.22 7.09
CA MET A 191 -2.57 9.85 7.11
C MET A 191 -2.36 8.38 6.73
N PHE A 192 -3.18 7.46 7.24
CA PHE A 192 -3.10 6.05 6.87
C PHE A 192 -3.35 5.86 5.36
N VAL A 193 -4.41 6.46 4.82
CA VAL A 193 -4.74 6.40 3.39
C VAL A 193 -3.61 6.99 2.55
N HIS A 194 -3.10 8.16 2.94
CA HIS A 194 -1.98 8.82 2.27
C HIS A 194 -0.73 7.95 2.26
N ASN A 195 -0.31 7.42 3.41
CA ASN A 195 0.85 6.55 3.51
C ASN A 195 0.70 5.28 2.66
N LEU A 196 -0.51 4.71 2.62
CA LEU A 196 -0.77 3.53 1.78
C LEU A 196 -0.67 3.87 0.29
N GLN A 197 -1.16 5.04 -0.13
CA GLN A 197 -1.00 5.54 -1.50
C GLN A 197 0.47 5.79 -1.85
N VAL A 198 1.26 6.36 -0.94
CA VAL A 198 2.71 6.55 -1.12
C VAL A 198 3.41 5.21 -1.35
N LEU A 199 3.09 4.19 -0.56
CA LEU A 199 3.66 2.84 -0.74
C LEU A 199 3.23 2.19 -2.05
N MET A 200 1.98 2.37 -2.47
CA MET A 200 1.47 1.84 -3.74
C MET A 200 2.18 2.47 -4.94
N GLU A 201 2.35 3.79 -4.95
CA GLU A 201 3.09 4.47 -6.02
C GLU A 201 4.57 4.13 -5.99
N TRP A 202 5.20 4.03 -4.82
CA TRP A 202 6.58 3.54 -4.68
C TRP A 202 6.74 2.14 -5.30
N ASP A 203 5.87 1.19 -4.96
CA ASP A 203 5.96 -0.17 -5.50
C ASP A 203 5.74 -0.20 -7.03
N LYS A 204 4.85 0.64 -7.54
CA LYS A 204 4.61 0.79 -8.99
C LYS A 204 5.84 1.37 -9.70
N VAL A 205 6.48 2.40 -9.15
CA VAL A 205 7.73 2.97 -9.70
C VAL A 205 8.86 1.94 -9.65
N ARG A 206 8.99 1.20 -8.54
CA ARG A 206 9.96 0.12 -8.38
C ARG A 206 9.78 -0.95 -9.45
N ARG A 207 8.57 -1.50 -9.63
CA ARG A 207 8.26 -2.51 -10.66
C ARG A 207 8.53 -2.03 -12.07
N ASN A 208 8.18 -0.76 -12.36
CA ASN A 208 8.48 -0.14 -13.65
C ASN A 208 9.98 -0.06 -13.94
N ASN A 209 10.80 0.19 -12.91
CA ASN A 209 12.25 0.27 -13.05
C ASN A 209 12.92 -1.10 -13.14
N CYS A 210 12.34 -2.13 -12.50
CA CYS A 210 12.84 -3.51 -12.53
C CYS A 210 12.37 -4.32 -13.76
N GLY A 211 11.47 -3.76 -14.58
CA GLY A 211 10.90 -4.48 -15.73
C GLY A 211 9.92 -5.60 -15.34
N GLU A 212 9.48 -5.63 -14.08
CA GLU A 212 8.64 -6.68 -13.48
C GLU A 212 7.13 -6.48 -13.75
N LEU A 213 6.76 -5.37 -14.40
CA LEU A 213 5.36 -5.13 -14.78
C LEU A 213 4.98 -6.01 -15.97
N GLU A 214 4.53 -7.23 -15.68
CA GLU A 214 3.74 -8.04 -16.60
C GLU A 214 2.47 -7.30 -17.00
N TYR A 215 2.51 -6.78 -18.23
CA TYR A 215 1.42 -6.59 -19.19
C TYR A 215 -0.01 -6.41 -18.64
N ASN A 216 -0.41 -5.14 -18.54
CA ASN A 216 -1.72 -4.75 -19.05
C ASN A 216 -1.47 -3.86 -20.28
N GLU A 217 -1.67 -4.42 -21.47
CA GLU A 217 -1.31 -3.86 -22.78
C GLU A 217 -1.87 -2.44 -23.00
N THR A 218 -3.02 -2.14 -22.41
CA THR A 218 -3.68 -0.83 -22.42
C THR A 218 -2.96 0.23 -21.55
N SER A 219 -2.38 -0.16 -20.42
CA SER A 219 -1.62 0.76 -19.55
C SER A 219 -0.19 0.96 -20.08
N ALA A 220 0.40 -0.09 -20.65
CA ALA A 220 1.70 -0.03 -21.32
C ALA A 220 1.67 0.95 -22.51
N ALA A 221 0.64 0.87 -23.37
CA ALA A 221 0.47 1.79 -24.49
C ALA A 221 0.35 3.26 -24.03
N SER A 222 -0.36 3.53 -22.92
CA SER A 222 -0.46 4.86 -22.32
C SER A 222 0.90 5.37 -21.84
N SER A 223 1.66 4.56 -21.11
CA SER A 223 2.98 4.93 -20.59
C SER A 223 4.02 5.14 -21.70
N LEU A 224 3.96 4.32 -22.77
CA LEU A 224 4.84 4.45 -23.93
C LEU A 224 4.54 5.73 -24.70
N ARG A 225 3.25 6.06 -24.85
CA ARG A 225 2.79 7.31 -25.49
C ARG A 225 3.21 8.53 -24.69
N ALA A 226 3.11 8.49 -23.36
CA ALA A 226 3.58 9.57 -22.48
C ALA A 226 5.10 9.75 -22.56
N ARG A 227 5.89 8.67 -22.57
CA ARG A 227 7.35 8.74 -22.78
C ARG A 227 7.72 9.29 -24.16
N ALA A 228 7.03 8.84 -25.21
CA ALA A 228 7.25 9.32 -26.57
C ALA A 228 6.90 10.82 -26.71
N GLN A 229 5.79 11.27 -26.10
CA GLN A 229 5.42 12.69 -26.07
C GLN A 229 6.45 13.54 -25.34
N LYS A 230 6.97 13.05 -24.20
CA LYS A 230 8.02 13.73 -23.44
C LYS A 230 9.32 13.83 -24.25
N ALA A 231 9.75 12.74 -24.89
CA ALA A 231 10.91 12.72 -25.76
C ALA A 231 10.75 13.66 -26.96
N ALA A 232 9.59 13.65 -27.61
CA ALA A 232 9.27 14.54 -28.73
C ALA A 232 9.30 16.02 -28.29
N HIS A 233 8.80 16.34 -27.10
CA HIS A 233 8.84 17.68 -26.54
C HIS A 233 10.29 18.17 -26.33
N PHE A 234 11.17 17.33 -25.78
CA PHE A 234 12.58 17.69 -25.60
C PHE A 234 13.31 17.85 -26.94
N ALA A 235 13.07 16.95 -27.90
CA ALA A 235 13.65 17.07 -29.23
C ALA A 235 13.23 18.38 -29.93
N ARG A 236 11.94 18.77 -29.84
CA ARG A 236 11.45 20.05 -30.37
C ARG A 236 12.14 21.24 -29.72
N ARG A 237 12.23 21.24 -28.38
CA ARG A 237 12.87 22.32 -27.62
C ARG A 237 14.36 22.45 -27.93
N GLU A 238 15.06 21.34 -28.18
CA GLU A 238 16.46 21.35 -28.58
C GLU A 238 16.67 21.95 -29.98
N ILE A 239 15.78 21.62 -30.92
CA ILE A 239 15.79 22.20 -32.28
C ILE A 239 15.55 23.71 -32.21
N GLU A 240 14.56 24.15 -31.44
CA GLU A 240 14.26 25.57 -31.25
C GLU A 240 15.44 26.34 -30.62
N MET A 241 16.09 25.74 -29.62
CA MET A 241 17.31 26.30 -29.01
C MET A 241 18.47 26.39 -30.02
N LYS A 242 18.62 25.42 -30.93
CA LYS A 242 19.64 25.48 -31.98
C LYS A 242 19.33 26.55 -33.03
N GLN A 243 18.07 26.70 -33.44
CA GLN A 243 17.64 27.73 -34.39
C GLN A 243 17.77 29.15 -33.82
N THR A 244 17.41 29.34 -32.56
CA THR A 244 17.58 30.64 -31.87
C THR A 244 19.05 30.99 -31.68
N LYS A 245 19.94 30.01 -31.44
CA LYS A 245 21.39 30.25 -31.43
C LYS A 245 21.91 30.64 -32.81
N LYS A 246 21.57 29.87 -33.85
CA LYS A 246 22.00 30.14 -35.22
C LYS A 246 21.56 31.53 -35.71
N SER A 247 20.30 31.91 -35.48
CA SER A 247 19.81 33.25 -35.86
C SER A 247 20.48 34.39 -35.09
N ARG A 248 20.86 34.16 -33.82
CA ARG A 248 21.67 35.13 -33.05
C ARG A 248 23.07 35.27 -33.63
N GLU A 249 23.71 34.17 -34.01
CA GLU A 249 25.04 34.17 -34.62
C GLU A 249 25.04 34.81 -36.01
N GLU A 250 24.04 34.51 -36.85
CA GLU A 250 23.86 35.14 -38.17
C GLU A 250 23.65 36.65 -38.06
N ARG A 251 22.83 37.11 -37.11
CA ARG A 251 22.67 38.55 -36.84
C ARG A 251 23.99 39.18 -36.42
N LYS A 252 24.71 38.56 -35.47
CA LYS A 252 26.03 39.06 -35.04
C LYS A 252 27.01 39.14 -36.22
N ALA A 253 27.09 38.09 -37.04
CA ALA A 253 27.95 38.03 -38.21
C ALA A 253 27.61 39.14 -39.23
N LYS A 254 26.32 39.30 -39.56
CA LYS A 254 25.85 40.37 -40.46
C LYS A 254 26.24 41.75 -39.95
N TYR A 255 26.01 42.02 -38.67
CA TYR A 255 26.39 43.30 -38.09
C TYR A 255 27.90 43.51 -38.05
N VAL A 256 28.70 42.48 -37.78
CA VAL A 256 30.18 42.58 -37.81
C VAL A 256 30.67 42.91 -39.23
N GLN A 257 30.05 42.30 -40.25
CA GLN A 257 30.37 42.51 -41.66
C GLN A 257 29.97 43.91 -42.15
N GLU A 258 28.79 44.41 -41.77
CA GLU A 258 28.28 45.73 -42.20
C GLU A 258 28.91 46.90 -41.40
N SER A 259 29.24 46.70 -40.13
CA SER A 259 29.69 47.78 -39.23
C SER A 259 31.21 47.87 -39.11
N GLY A 260 31.94 46.94 -39.73
CA GLY A 260 33.39 46.83 -39.62
C GLY A 260 33.86 46.63 -38.18
N GLY A 261 33.49 45.51 -37.53
CA GLY A 261 34.06 45.01 -36.26
C GLY A 261 34.02 45.93 -35.02
N LEU A 262 34.68 47.08 -35.07
CA LEU A 262 34.86 48.05 -33.99
C LEU A 262 33.53 48.59 -33.43
N LYS A 263 32.55 48.92 -34.28
CA LYS A 263 31.25 49.47 -33.82
C LYS A 263 30.45 48.44 -33.01
N TYR A 264 30.58 47.16 -33.33
CA TYR A 264 29.87 46.09 -32.64
C TYR A 264 30.44 45.85 -31.24
N THR A 265 31.77 45.92 -31.10
CA THR A 265 32.47 45.84 -29.82
C THR A 265 32.12 47.03 -28.91
N ALA A 266 32.08 48.25 -29.47
CA ALA A 266 31.71 49.46 -28.73
C ALA A 266 30.26 49.41 -28.20
N LEU A 267 29.31 48.96 -29.03
CA LEU A 267 27.90 48.76 -28.62
C LEU A 267 27.74 47.66 -27.56
N ALA A 268 28.49 46.57 -27.66
CA ALA A 268 28.47 45.51 -26.65
C ALA A 268 29.04 45.96 -25.30
N MET A 269 30.12 46.76 -25.31
CA MET A 269 30.70 47.34 -24.10
C MET A 269 29.76 48.36 -23.44
N ALA A 270 29.09 49.22 -24.21
CA ALA A 270 28.14 50.20 -23.69
C ALA A 270 26.92 49.54 -23.00
N ARG A 271 26.43 48.42 -23.53
CA ARG A 271 25.25 47.72 -23.00
C ARG A 271 25.52 46.92 -21.71
N ASN A 272 26.75 46.43 -21.53
CA ASN A 272 27.18 45.82 -20.27
C ASN A 272 27.46 46.88 -19.19
N ALA A 273 27.97 48.05 -19.58
CA ALA A 273 28.18 49.17 -18.66
C ALA A 273 26.86 49.73 -18.11
N SER A 274 25.78 49.76 -18.92
CA SER A 274 24.46 50.24 -18.45
C SER A 274 23.63 49.20 -17.69
N ALA A 275 24.04 47.93 -17.67
CA ALA A 275 23.35 46.86 -16.91
C ALA A 275 23.93 46.63 -15.51
N SER A 276 25.01 47.35 -15.15
CA SER A 276 25.72 47.26 -13.86
C SER A 276 25.55 48.52 -12.98
N SER A 277 24.67 49.44 -13.37
CA SER A 277 24.19 50.59 -12.59
C SER A 277 22.75 50.38 -12.16
#